data_AF-A0A932ZMK9-F1
#
_entry.id   AF-A0A932ZMK9-F1
#
_cell.length_a   1.000
_cell.length_b   1.000
_cell.length_c   1.000
_cell.angle_alpha   90.00
_cell.angle_beta   90.00
_cell.angle_gamma   90.00
#
_symmetry.space_group_name_H-M   'P 1'
#
loop_
_entity.id
_entity.type
_entity.pdbx_description
1 polymer ?
#
loop_
_entity_poly.entity_id
_entity_poly.type
_entity_poly.pdbx_seq_one_letter_code
_entity_poly.pdbx_strand_id
1 'polypeptide(L)' 'TEQRRRIVAALVENGIETRIFSAGNLGLHPFWYERYGKASFPMADQIHHCGFFLPNHPSLQSKDVDFISGVVLKAL' A
#
# COMPACT_ATOMS: atom_id res chain seq x y z
N THR A 1 -2.66 -8.40 -5.67
CA THR A 1 -3.57 -7.90 -4.61
C THR A 1 -3.53 -8.76 -3.34
N GLU A 2 -3.54 -10.09 -3.44
CA GLU A 2 -3.58 -10.99 -2.28
C GLU A 2 -2.33 -10.88 -1.37
N GLN A 3 -1.14 -10.87 -1.98
CA GLN A 3 0.11 -10.62 -1.26
C GLN A 3 0.07 -9.32 -0.43
N ARG A 4 -0.44 -8.22 -1.02
CA ARG A 4 -0.59 -6.94 -0.31
C ARG A 4 -1.50 -7.08 0.90
N ARG A 5 -2.64 -7.76 0.77
CA ARG A 5 -3.58 -7.97 1.89
C ARG A 5 -2.92 -8.74 3.03
N ARG A 6 -2.20 -9.82 2.71
CA ARG A 6 -1.50 -10.64 3.71
C ARG A 6 -0.43 -9.83 4.45
N ILE A 7 0.38 -9.05 3.73
CA ILE A 7 1.40 -8.19 4.35
C ILE A 7 0.75 -7.10 5.22
N VAL A 8 -0.27 -6.41 4.71
CA VAL A 8 -0.96 -5.35 5.47
C VAL A 8 -1.64 -5.92 6.72
N ALA A 9 -2.28 -7.09 6.64
CA ALA A 9 -2.88 -7.75 7.80
C ALA A 9 -1.82 -8.06 8.87
N ALA A 10 -0.68 -8.66 8.49
CA ALA A 10 0.41 -8.93 9.42
C ALA A 10 0.97 -7.66 10.07
N LEU A 11 1.10 -6.57 9.29
CA LEU A 11 1.54 -5.27 9.82
C LEU A 11 0.53 -4.72 10.85
N VAL A 12 -0.77 -4.76 10.54
CA VAL A 12 -1.84 -4.31 11.45
C VAL A 12 -1.88 -5.13 12.74
N GLU A 13 -1.75 -6.46 12.65
CA GLU A 13 -1.69 -7.36 13.83
C GLU A 13 -0.49 -7.05 14.75
N ASN A 14 0.60 -6.52 14.19
CA ASN A 14 1.78 -6.10 14.94
C ASN A 14 1.76 -4.62 15.34
N GLY A 15 0.62 -3.93 15.18
CA GLY A 15 0.47 -2.52 15.54
C GLY A 15 1.21 -1.55 14.61
N ILE A 16 1.61 -1.99 13.41
CA ILE A 16 2.31 -1.17 12.42
C ILE A 16 1.29 -0.58 11.45
N GLU A 17 1.20 0.74 11.46
CA GLU A 17 0.28 1.46 10.58
C GLU A 17 0.81 1.52 9.13
N THR A 18 -0.09 1.39 8.15
CA THR A 18 0.22 1.54 6.72
C THR A 18 -0.68 2.59 6.06
N ARG A 19 -0.28 3.03 4.86
CA ARG A 19 -1.09 3.93 4.04
C ARG A 19 -1.19 3.40 2.63
N ILE A 20 -2.38 3.40 2.05
CA ILE A 20 -2.54 3.14 0.61
C ILE A 20 -1.83 4.25 -0.20
N PHE A 21 -1.38 3.92 -1.40
CA PHE A 21 -0.71 4.89 -2.26
C PHE A 21 -1.73 5.88 -2.85
N SER A 22 -2.09 6.91 -2.08
CA SER A 22 -3.09 7.92 -2.47
C SER A 22 -4.32 7.25 -3.12
N ALA A 23 -4.76 7.72 -4.28
CA ALA A 23 -5.79 7.08 -5.09
C ALA A 23 -5.26 5.95 -6.01
N GLY A 24 -3.95 5.76 -6.15
CA GLY A 24 -3.37 4.88 -7.15
C GLY A 24 -3.72 5.36 -8.57
N ASN A 25 -4.54 4.61 -9.30
CA ASN A 25 -5.10 5.05 -10.57
C ASN A 25 -6.46 5.74 -10.37
N LEU A 26 -6.50 7.06 -10.57
CA LEU A 26 -7.73 7.86 -10.56
C LEU A 26 -8.77 7.36 -11.58
N GLY A 27 -8.35 6.87 -12.73
CA GLY A 27 -9.21 6.35 -13.81
C GLY A 27 -10.04 5.13 -13.43
N LEU A 28 -9.77 4.50 -12.28
CA LEU A 28 -10.53 3.38 -11.73
C LEU A 28 -11.54 3.80 -10.66
N HIS A 29 -11.49 5.05 -10.17
CA HIS A 29 -12.40 5.52 -9.12
C HIS A 29 -13.74 5.98 -9.70
N PRO A 30 -14.88 5.68 -9.04
CA PRO A 30 -16.22 6.06 -9.51
C PRO A 30 -16.36 7.54 -9.83
N PHE A 31 -15.93 8.41 -8.91
CA PHE A 31 -16.05 9.86 -9.09
C PHE A 31 -15.32 10.39 -10.35
N TRP A 32 -14.31 9.65 -10.83
CA TRP A 32 -13.58 10.01 -12.04
C TRP A 32 -14.22 9.38 -13.28
N TYR A 33 -14.40 8.05 -13.28
CA TYR A 33 -14.83 7.36 -14.49
C TYR A 33 -16.28 7.66 -14.87
N GLU A 34 -17.13 8.04 -13.91
CA GLU A 34 -18.51 8.45 -14.19
C GLU A 34 -18.56 9.74 -15.01
N ARG A 35 -17.54 10.60 -14.93
CA ARG A 35 -17.46 11.88 -15.65
C ARG A 35 -16.61 11.82 -16.91
N TYR A 36 -15.51 11.07 -16.89
CA TYR A 36 -14.48 11.10 -17.94
C TYR A 36 -14.27 9.75 -18.66
N GLY A 37 -15.02 8.72 -18.26
CA GLY A 37 -14.81 7.35 -18.72
C GLY A 37 -13.71 6.63 -17.93
N LYS A 38 -13.75 5.28 -17.97
CA LYS A 38 -12.71 4.45 -17.34
C LYS A 38 -11.39 4.61 -18.09
N ALA A 39 -10.31 4.79 -17.34
CA ALA A 39 -8.95 4.85 -17.89
C ALA A 39 -8.03 3.91 -17.12
N SER A 40 -7.29 3.09 -17.87
CA SER A 40 -6.32 2.12 -17.36
C SER A 40 -4.93 2.49 -17.86
N PHE A 41 -3.98 2.53 -16.94
CA PHE A 41 -2.58 2.81 -17.23
C PHE A 41 -1.74 1.76 -16.50
N PRO A 42 -0.94 0.94 -17.21
CA PRO A 42 -0.33 -0.25 -16.60
C PRO A 42 0.43 0.00 -15.29
N MET A 43 1.21 1.08 -15.24
CA MET A 43 1.96 1.44 -14.02
C MET A 43 1.06 1.95 -12.90
N ALA A 44 0.04 2.75 -13.23
CA ALA A 44 -0.89 3.26 -12.22
C ALA A 44 -1.77 2.13 -11.66
N ASP A 45 -2.17 1.17 -12.49
CA ASP A 45 -2.93 -0.02 -12.08
C ASP A 45 -2.11 -0.90 -11.15
N GLN A 46 -0.82 -1.11 -11.45
CA GLN A 46 0.08 -1.83 -10.56
C GLN A 46 0.19 -1.16 -9.19
N ILE A 47 0.34 0.17 -9.14
CA ILE A 47 0.36 0.91 -7.87
C ILE A 47 -1.00 0.83 -7.17
N HIS A 48 -2.12 0.95 -7.89
CA HIS A 48 -3.46 0.87 -7.31
C HIS A 48 -3.75 -0.49 -6.67
N HIS A 49 -3.30 -1.58 -7.30
CA HIS A 49 -3.56 -2.95 -6.83
C HIS A 49 -2.50 -3.53 -5.88
N CYS A 50 -1.28 -2.99 -5.90
CA CYS A 50 -0.16 -3.56 -5.12
C CYS A 50 0.55 -2.53 -4.25
N GLY A 51 0.49 -1.24 -4.55
CA GLY A 51 1.21 -0.18 -3.84
C GLY A 51 0.58 0.20 -2.50
N PHE A 52 1.46 0.47 -1.53
CA PHE A 52 1.18 1.07 -0.21
C PHE A 52 2.51 1.54 0.39
N PHE A 53 2.43 2.39 1.41
CA PHE A 53 3.59 2.87 2.17
C PHE A 53 3.71 2.15 3.50
N LEU A 54 4.95 1.79 3.83
CA LEU A 54 5.38 1.50 5.19
C LEU A 54 5.61 2.82 5.95
N PRO A 55 5.65 2.79 7.29
CA PRO A 55 6.05 3.95 8.09
C PRO A 55 7.39 4.53 7.59
N ASN A 56 7.44 5.84 7.42
CA ASN A 56 8.61 6.56 6.92
C ASN A 56 8.83 7.92 7.59
N HIS A 57 8.30 8.10 8.81
CA HIS A 57 8.41 9.37 9.53
C HIS A 57 9.81 9.57 10.14
N PRO A 58 10.26 10.82 10.34
CA PRO A 58 11.64 11.12 10.78
C PRO A 58 12.04 10.56 12.15
N SER A 59 11.09 10.24 13.02
CA SER A 59 11.38 9.69 14.35
C SER A 59 11.60 8.17 14.38
N LEU A 60 11.49 7.47 13.24
CA LEU A 60 11.85 6.06 13.15
C LEU A 60 13.32 5.85 13.50
N GLN A 61 13.56 4.85 14.34
CA GLN A 61 14.90 4.36 14.68
C GLN A 61 15.21 3.10 13.87
N SER A 62 16.49 2.74 13.76
CA SER A 62 16.90 1.51 13.03
C SER A 62 16.17 0.26 13.53
N LYS A 63 15.97 0.13 14.84
CA LYS A 63 15.21 -0.99 15.45
C LYS A 63 13.75 -1.06 14.96
N ASP A 64 13.14 0.07 14.64
CA ASP A 64 11.76 0.13 14.16
C ASP A 64 11.73 -0.34 12.70
N VAL A 65 12.71 0.08 11.89
CA VAL A 65 12.88 -0.38 10.50
C VAL A 65 13.14 -1.88 10.45
N ASP A 66 13.98 -2.41 11.35
CA ASP A 66 14.27 -3.84 11.45
C ASP A 66 13.03 -4.63 11.83
N PHE A 67 12.25 -4.15 12.81
CA PHE A 67 10.99 -4.76 13.22
C PHE A 67 9.98 -4.80 12.08
N ILE A 68 9.73 -3.66 11.42
CA ILE A 68 8.82 -3.54 10.28
C ILE A 68 9.25 -4.48 9.16
N SER A 69 10.53 -4.47 8.80
CA SER A 69 11.08 -5.33 7.74
C SER A 69 10.92 -6.81 8.08
N GLY A 70 11.16 -7.19 9.34
CA GLY A 70 10.98 -8.56 9.82
C GLY A 70 9.53 -9.04 9.72
N VAL A 71 8.55 -8.18 10.02
CA VAL A 71 7.12 -8.51 9.84
C VAL A 71 6.78 -8.69 8.36
N VAL A 72 7.25 -7.79 7.49
CA VAL A 72 7.04 -7.88 6.04
C VAL A 72 7.60 -9.19 5.49
N LEU A 73 8.86 -9.53 5.81
CA LEU A 73 9.53 -10.73 5.29
C LEU A 73 8.87 -12.03 5.75
N LYS A 74 8.32 -12.09 6.97
CA LYS A 74 7.57 -13.26 7.46
C LYS A 74 6.21 -13.42 6.79
N ALA A 75 5.64 -12.34 6.25
CA ALA A 75 4.36 -12.33 5.57
C ALA A 75 4.47 -12.47 4.03
N LEU A 76 5.68 -12.66 3.49
CA LEU A 76 5.94 -13.08 2.10
C LEU A 76 5.75 -14.59 1.92
#